data_AF-A0A969BT17-F1
#
_entry.id   AF-A0A969BT17-F1
#
_cell.length_a   1.000
_cell.length_b   1.000
_cell.length_c   1.000
_cell.angle_alpha   90.00
_cell.angle_beta   90.00
_cell.angle_gamma   90.00
#
_symmetry.space_group_name_H-M   'P 1'
#
loop_
_entity.id
_entity.type
_entity.pdbx_description
1 polymer ?
#
loop_
_entity_poly.entity_id
_entity_poly.type
_entity_poly.pdbx_seq_one_letter_code
_entity_poly.pdbx_strand_id
1 'polypeptide(L)'
;MSPSATHAGGWGVTTIDHWPQNVVAGKPVTVTFVVRQHGIHPITEIGPVFEFRNLSTGETFQARSKVQPRLVRFITTFTFPSAGEWRWEVTSWPQQQMPNVTVHATAPTTPASTDGKTLFVAKGCSMCHAHSAAMNSGELYGVDGAPSLSPNKWDAEYLRVWLKAPKTVKPLTKMPNLGLRDKEIDALVTFLTAKP
;
A
#
# COMPACT_ATOMS: atom_id res chain seq x y z
N MET A 1 -11.70 -29.38 -0.78
CA MET A 1 -11.62 -28.83 -2.14
C MET A 1 -12.51 -27.60 -2.18
N SER A 2 -11.96 -26.40 -2.01
CA SER A 2 -12.74 -25.16 -2.14
C SER A 2 -12.91 -24.85 -3.63
N PRO A 3 -14.09 -24.42 -4.09
CA PRO A 3 -14.34 -24.20 -5.51
C PRO A 3 -13.48 -23.04 -6.02
N SER A 4 -12.66 -23.32 -7.03
CA SER A 4 -12.02 -22.30 -7.85
C SER A 4 -13.10 -21.54 -8.58
N ALA A 5 -13.37 -20.33 -8.13
CA ALA A 5 -14.24 -19.43 -8.84
C ALA A 5 -13.45 -18.81 -10.00
N THR A 6 -13.77 -19.24 -11.21
CA THR A 6 -13.27 -18.68 -12.47
C THR A 6 -13.75 -17.24 -12.59
N HIS A 7 -12.83 -16.27 -12.49
CA HIS A 7 -13.17 -14.85 -12.58
C HIS A 7 -12.34 -14.16 -13.67
N ALA A 8 -13.04 -13.39 -14.52
CA ALA A 8 -12.48 -12.65 -15.64
C ALA A 8 -11.33 -11.73 -15.18
N GLY A 9 -10.22 -11.75 -15.92
CA GLY A 9 -8.95 -11.11 -15.58
C GLY A 9 -9.05 -9.61 -15.30
N GLY A 10 -9.15 -9.26 -14.02
CA GLY A 10 -9.11 -7.89 -13.52
C GLY A 10 -8.03 -7.75 -12.46
N TRP A 11 -7.19 -6.73 -12.62
CA TRP A 11 -6.16 -6.37 -11.66
C TRP A 11 -6.78 -5.64 -10.44
N GLY A 12 -6.46 -6.07 -9.21
CA GLY A 12 -6.93 -5.44 -7.97
C GLY A 12 -5.82 -4.72 -7.18
N VAL A 13 -6.15 -3.54 -6.67
CA VAL A 13 -5.23 -2.64 -5.94
C VAL A 13 -5.61 -2.58 -4.49
N THR A 14 -4.72 -3.00 -3.62
CA THR A 14 -4.86 -2.81 -2.19
C THR A 14 -4.33 -1.43 -1.80
N THR A 15 -5.21 -0.58 -1.28
CA THR A 15 -4.84 0.71 -0.68
C THR A 15 -5.10 0.65 0.81
N ILE A 16 -4.03 0.70 1.61
CA ILE A 16 -4.15 0.76 3.08
C ILE A 16 -4.45 2.20 3.50
N ASP A 17 -5.52 2.38 4.28
CA ASP A 17 -5.94 3.70 4.74
C ASP A 17 -4.85 4.31 5.62
N HIS A 18 -4.40 3.57 6.65
CA HIS A 18 -3.27 3.97 7.50
C HIS A 18 -2.44 2.76 7.90
N TRP A 19 -1.14 2.80 7.59
CA TRP A 19 -0.18 1.83 8.11
C TRP A 19 0.27 2.26 9.51
N PRO A 20 0.27 1.35 10.51
CA PRO A 20 0.78 1.68 11.84
C PRO A 20 2.28 1.99 11.77
N GLN A 21 2.62 3.04 12.50
CA GLN A 21 3.99 3.44 12.76
C GLN A 21 4.52 2.66 13.98
N ASN A 22 5.74 2.13 13.90
CA ASN A 22 6.39 1.35 14.97
C ASN A 22 5.66 0.05 15.36
N VAL A 23 5.66 -0.93 14.46
CA VAL A 23 5.08 -2.25 14.75
C VAL A 23 5.94 -2.99 15.78
N VAL A 24 5.31 -3.54 16.82
CA VAL A 24 5.99 -4.27 17.91
C VAL A 24 5.51 -5.72 17.95
N ALA A 25 6.43 -6.66 18.09
CA ALA A 25 6.12 -8.09 18.21
C ALA A 25 5.18 -8.35 19.40
N GLY A 26 4.23 -9.26 19.24
CA GLY A 26 3.24 -9.61 20.26
C GLY A 26 2.13 -8.56 20.48
N LYS A 27 2.21 -7.37 19.87
CA LYS A 27 1.16 -6.35 19.92
C LYS A 27 0.24 -6.47 18.70
N PRO A 28 -1.09 -6.41 18.86
CA PRO A 28 -2.01 -6.46 17.74
C PRO A 28 -1.89 -5.19 16.88
N VAL A 29 -1.89 -5.41 15.57
CA VAL A 29 -1.98 -4.39 14.52
C VAL A 29 -3.32 -4.53 13.85
N THR A 30 -4.06 -3.43 13.73
CA THR A 30 -5.30 -3.36 12.94
C THR A 30 -5.11 -2.41 11.77
N VAL A 31 -5.41 -2.88 10.56
CA VAL A 31 -5.43 -2.08 9.35
C VAL A 31 -6.81 -2.08 8.73
N THR A 32 -7.20 -0.91 8.22
CA THR A 32 -8.36 -0.75 7.34
C THR A 32 -7.84 -0.44 5.94
N PHE A 33 -8.45 -1.05 4.94
CA PHE A 33 -8.02 -0.91 3.56
C PHE A 33 -9.18 -1.12 2.59
N VAL A 34 -8.97 -0.77 1.34
CA VAL A 34 -9.92 -0.97 0.26
C VAL A 34 -9.19 -1.62 -0.90
N VAL A 35 -9.86 -2.57 -1.55
CA VAL A 35 -9.40 -3.15 -2.80
C VAL A 35 -10.16 -2.50 -3.94
N ARG A 36 -9.47 -2.07 -5.00
CA ARG A 36 -10.09 -1.50 -6.21
C ARG A 36 -9.80 -2.34 -7.44
N GLN A 37 -10.82 -2.70 -8.20
CA GLN A 37 -10.65 -3.23 -9.54
C GLN A 37 -10.17 -2.11 -10.48
N HIS A 38 -9.14 -2.40 -11.27
CA HIS A 38 -8.50 -1.46 -12.21
C HIS A 38 -8.03 -0.15 -11.54
N GLY A 39 -7.77 -0.15 -10.23
CA GLY A 39 -7.35 1.05 -9.49
C GLY A 39 -8.42 2.07 -9.15
N ILE A 40 -9.66 1.87 -9.60
CA ILE A 40 -10.69 2.92 -9.51
C ILE A 40 -11.98 2.47 -8.82
N HIS A 41 -12.45 1.23 -9.04
CA HIS A 41 -13.76 0.78 -8.54
C HIS A 41 -13.58 -0.08 -7.29
N PRO A 42 -14.05 0.35 -6.10
CA PRO A 42 -13.98 -0.46 -4.89
C PRO A 42 -14.72 -1.79 -5.07
N ILE A 43 -14.15 -2.87 -4.56
CA ILE A 43 -14.75 -4.20 -4.54
C ILE A 43 -14.80 -4.75 -3.11
N THR A 44 -15.90 -5.42 -2.78
CA THR A 44 -16.16 -5.99 -1.43
C THR A 44 -16.44 -7.49 -1.46
N GLU A 45 -16.70 -8.06 -2.63
CA GLU A 45 -17.07 -9.46 -2.85
C GLU A 45 -15.83 -10.36 -3.02
N ILE A 46 -14.80 -10.11 -2.21
CA ILE A 46 -13.53 -10.85 -2.23
C ILE A 46 -13.08 -11.17 -0.81
N GLY A 47 -12.15 -12.12 -0.67
CA GLY A 47 -11.57 -12.49 0.63
C GLY A 47 -10.05 -12.26 0.66
N PRO A 48 -9.58 -11.00 0.81
CA PRO A 48 -8.15 -10.71 0.81
C PRO A 48 -7.46 -11.39 2.00
N VAL A 49 -6.30 -11.97 1.73
CA VAL A 49 -5.42 -12.58 2.74
C VAL A 49 -4.12 -11.82 2.76
N PHE A 50 -3.64 -11.49 3.95
CA PHE A 50 -2.30 -10.98 4.17
C PHE A 50 -1.40 -12.18 4.43
N GLU A 51 -0.28 -12.25 3.72
CA GLU A 51 0.73 -13.28 3.92
C GLU A 51 2.04 -12.62 4.33
N PHE A 52 2.66 -13.11 5.39
CA PHE A 52 3.87 -12.54 5.98
C PHE A 52 4.96 -13.60 6.04
N ARG A 53 6.20 -13.18 5.77
CA ARG A 53 7.41 -14.00 5.89
C ARG A 53 8.56 -13.21 6.51
N ASN A 54 9.09 -13.69 7.63
CA ASN A 54 10.30 -13.17 8.25
C ASN A 54 11.49 -13.49 7.33
N LEU A 55 12.27 -12.47 6.98
CA LEU A 55 13.38 -12.61 6.04
C LEU A 55 14.58 -13.35 6.63
N SER A 56 14.74 -13.33 7.95
CA SER A 56 15.87 -13.95 8.65
C SER A 56 15.60 -15.39 9.07
N THR A 57 14.41 -15.67 9.60
CA THR A 57 14.05 -16.99 10.15
C THR A 57 13.25 -17.85 9.16
N GLY A 58 12.64 -17.23 8.14
CA GLY A 58 11.69 -17.91 7.27
C GLY A 58 10.32 -18.19 7.91
N GLU A 59 10.08 -17.74 9.14
CA GLU A 59 8.79 -17.84 9.83
C GLU A 59 7.68 -17.18 9.00
N THR A 60 6.52 -17.83 8.89
CA THR A 60 5.38 -17.31 8.13
C THR A 60 4.09 -17.33 8.94
N PHE A 61 3.19 -16.40 8.64
CA PHE A 61 1.81 -16.46 9.10
C PHE A 61 0.88 -15.74 8.10
N GLN A 62 -0.42 -15.99 8.23
CA GLN A 62 -1.45 -15.37 7.40
C GLN A 62 -2.54 -14.72 8.23
N ALA A 63 -3.18 -13.67 7.70
CA ALA A 63 -4.34 -13.04 8.30
C ALA A 63 -5.44 -12.81 7.26
N ARG A 64 -6.63 -13.39 7.51
CA ARG A 64 -7.80 -13.20 6.63
C ARG A 64 -8.53 -11.91 7.00
N SER A 65 -8.96 -11.19 5.97
CA SER A 65 -9.65 -9.91 6.12
C SER A 65 -11.15 -10.08 6.26
N LYS A 66 -11.80 -9.19 7.01
CA LYS A 66 -13.26 -9.13 7.12
C LYS A 66 -13.77 -7.89 6.37
N VAL A 67 -14.82 -8.05 5.58
CA VAL A 67 -15.48 -6.91 4.93
C VAL A 67 -16.28 -6.10 5.95
N GLN A 68 -16.24 -4.79 5.82
CA GLN A 68 -17.12 -3.81 6.47
C GLN A 68 -18.01 -3.16 5.40
N PRO A 69 -19.15 -3.78 5.02
CA PRO A 69 -19.91 -3.40 3.84
C PRO A 69 -20.37 -1.94 3.85
N ARG A 70 -20.78 -1.43 5.02
CA ARG A 70 -21.22 -0.04 5.19
C ARG A 70 -20.14 1.01 4.87
N LEU A 71 -18.87 0.65 5.05
CA LEU A 71 -17.75 1.57 4.81
C LEU A 71 -17.08 1.32 3.46
N VAL A 72 -17.48 0.27 2.73
CA VAL A 72 -16.80 -0.19 1.52
C VAL A 72 -15.29 -0.35 1.80
N ARG A 73 -15.00 -1.05 2.90
CA ARG A 73 -13.66 -1.32 3.44
C ARG A 73 -13.52 -2.76 3.89
N PHE A 74 -12.28 -3.20 4.00
CA PHE A 74 -11.88 -4.39 4.73
C PHE A 74 -11.16 -3.97 6.01
N ILE A 75 -11.26 -4.82 7.03
CA ILE A 75 -10.50 -4.71 8.26
C ILE A 75 -9.75 -6.02 8.51
N THR A 76 -8.49 -5.91 8.91
CA THR A 76 -7.67 -7.05 9.29
C THR A 76 -6.91 -6.72 10.56
N THR A 77 -6.93 -7.64 11.51
CA THR A 77 -6.08 -7.59 12.71
C THR A 77 -5.10 -8.75 12.66
N PHE A 78 -3.83 -8.47 12.92
CA PHE A 78 -2.77 -9.47 13.00
C PHE A 78 -1.75 -9.11 14.08
N THR A 79 -0.99 -10.10 14.54
CA THR A 79 0.07 -9.94 15.54
C THR A 79 1.33 -10.59 15.00
N PHE A 80 2.42 -9.83 14.90
CA PHE A 80 3.71 -10.42 14.52
C PHE A 80 4.27 -11.24 15.69
N PRO A 81 4.65 -12.50 15.46
CA PRO A 81 5.14 -13.38 16.53
C PRO A 81 6.54 -12.99 17.02
N SER A 82 7.37 -12.45 16.13
CA SER A 82 8.76 -12.13 16.41
C SER A 82 9.19 -10.80 15.78
N ALA A 83 10.22 -10.18 16.37
CA ALA A 83 10.88 -9.01 15.81
C ALA A 83 11.69 -9.37 14.56
N GLY A 84 11.92 -8.39 13.69
CA GLY A 84 12.73 -8.54 12.49
C GLY A 84 12.12 -7.88 11.26
N GLU A 85 12.73 -8.14 10.11
CA GLU A 85 12.26 -7.69 8.81
C GLU A 85 11.31 -8.70 8.19
N TRP A 86 10.10 -8.26 7.85
CA TRP A 86 9.07 -9.11 7.28
C TRP A 86 8.70 -8.63 5.88
N ARG A 87 8.82 -9.53 4.90
CA ARG A 87 8.15 -9.38 3.60
C ARG A 87 6.69 -9.74 3.77
N TRP A 88 5.82 -9.02 3.08
CA TRP A 88 4.42 -9.37 3.07
C TRP A 88 3.71 -8.90 1.81
N GLU A 89 2.53 -9.46 1.62
CA GLU A 89 1.74 -9.28 0.43
C GLU A 89 0.26 -9.47 0.72
N VAL A 90 -0.58 -8.88 -0.11
CA VAL A 90 -2.03 -8.98 0.00
C VAL A 90 -2.59 -9.65 -1.24
N THR A 91 -3.38 -10.70 -1.06
CA THR A 91 -4.08 -11.35 -2.17
C THR A 91 -5.17 -10.42 -2.70
N SER A 92 -4.90 -9.77 -3.84
CA SER A 92 -5.85 -8.90 -4.55
C SER A 92 -5.89 -9.12 -6.06
N TRP A 93 -5.36 -10.24 -6.55
CA TRP A 93 -5.27 -10.67 -7.96
C TRP A 93 -4.80 -9.56 -8.92
N PRO A 94 -3.50 -9.48 -9.25
CA PRO A 94 -2.39 -10.26 -8.73
C PRO A 94 -2.10 -9.91 -7.27
N GLN A 95 -1.25 -10.71 -6.65
CA GLN A 95 -0.81 -10.48 -5.28
C GLN A 95 0.01 -9.18 -5.24
N GLN A 96 -0.40 -8.24 -4.40
CA GLN A 96 0.31 -6.96 -4.26
C GLN A 96 1.39 -7.11 -3.21
N GLN A 97 2.66 -7.10 -3.63
CA GLN A 97 3.79 -7.05 -2.71
C GLN A 97 3.84 -5.68 -2.03
N MET A 98 3.91 -5.68 -0.71
CA MET A 98 3.97 -4.49 0.11
C MET A 98 5.41 -4.22 0.57
N PRO A 99 5.77 -2.99 0.99
CA PRO A 99 7.09 -2.72 1.56
C PRO A 99 7.36 -3.62 2.75
N ASN A 100 8.60 -4.08 2.90
CA ASN A 100 8.97 -4.80 4.11
C ASN A 100 8.60 -3.97 5.34
N VAL A 101 8.13 -4.66 6.39
CA VAL A 101 7.89 -4.05 7.69
C VAL A 101 8.99 -4.47 8.64
N THR A 102 9.61 -3.48 9.26
CA THR A 102 10.43 -3.65 10.45
C THR A 102 9.52 -3.82 11.66
N VAL A 103 9.63 -4.98 12.33
CA VAL A 103 8.94 -5.28 13.58
C VAL A 103 9.95 -5.18 14.71
N HIS A 104 9.67 -4.34 15.70
CA HIS A 104 10.54 -4.14 16.84
C HIS A 104 10.21 -5.12 17.98
N ALA A 105 11.20 -5.53 18.76
CA ALA A 105 10.97 -6.35 19.96
C ALA A 105 10.26 -5.55 21.07
N THR A 106 10.51 -4.24 21.13
CA THR A 106 9.90 -3.30 22.07
C THR A 106 9.54 -2.01 21.33
N ALA A 107 8.67 -1.20 21.94
CA ALA A 107 8.32 0.09 21.36
C ALA A 107 9.58 0.98 21.25
N PRO A 108 9.92 1.50 20.06
CA PRO A 108 11.05 2.41 19.92
C PRO A 108 10.74 3.72 20.64
N THR A 109 11.76 4.29 21.29
CA THR A 109 11.68 5.58 21.98
C THR A 109 11.62 6.76 21.00
N THR A 110 12.02 6.53 19.74
CA THR A 110 11.98 7.53 18.67
C THR A 110 10.61 7.54 17.98
N PRO A 111 10.04 8.72 17.67
CA PRO A 111 8.85 8.82 16.83
C PRO A 111 9.09 8.10 15.49
N ALA A 112 8.11 7.33 15.02
CA ALA A 112 8.26 6.70 13.72
C ALA A 112 8.32 7.78 12.63
N SER A 113 9.25 7.60 11.69
CA SER A 113 9.25 8.39 10.47
C SER A 113 8.16 7.88 9.54
N THR A 114 7.37 8.79 8.97
CA THR A 114 6.52 8.48 7.82
C THR A 114 7.42 8.34 6.60
N ASP A 115 7.92 7.13 6.33
CA ASP A 115 8.73 6.89 5.15
C ASP A 115 7.89 7.02 3.87
N GLY A 116 8.22 8.01 3.04
CA GLY A 116 7.53 8.29 1.77
C GLY A 116 7.66 7.15 0.75
N LYS A 117 8.77 6.39 0.77
CA LYS A 117 8.94 5.20 -0.09
C LYS A 117 7.95 4.11 0.32
N THR A 118 7.85 3.84 1.62
CA THR A 118 6.88 2.89 2.16
C THR A 118 5.45 3.31 1.84
N LEU A 119 5.11 4.59 2.02
CA LEU A 119 3.80 5.12 1.66
C LEU A 119 3.48 4.95 0.17
N PHE A 120 4.46 5.17 -0.72
CA PHE A 120 4.28 5.07 -2.16
C PHE A 120 3.72 3.70 -2.57
N VAL A 121 4.26 2.61 -2.01
CA VAL A 121 3.75 1.26 -2.30
C VAL A 121 2.48 0.97 -1.48
N ALA A 122 2.44 1.34 -0.20
CA ALA A 122 1.31 1.03 0.68
C ALA A 122 -0.01 1.72 0.27
N LYS A 123 0.09 2.87 -0.37
CA LYS A 123 -1.04 3.61 -0.96
C LYS A 123 -1.37 3.14 -2.39
N GLY A 124 -0.61 2.19 -2.93
CA GLY A 124 -0.80 1.61 -4.26
C GLY A 124 -0.26 2.45 -5.41
N CYS A 125 0.60 3.46 -5.17
CA CYS A 125 1.15 4.31 -6.23
C CYS A 125 2.02 3.50 -7.20
N SER A 126 2.80 2.55 -6.67
CA SER A 126 3.69 1.66 -7.45
C SER A 126 2.96 0.78 -8.46
N MET A 127 1.65 0.68 -8.33
CA MET A 127 0.84 -0.12 -9.21
C MET A 127 0.48 0.56 -10.52
N CYS A 128 0.55 1.89 -10.58
CA CYS A 128 0.35 2.64 -11.82
C CYS A 128 1.63 3.38 -12.22
N HIS A 129 2.42 3.83 -11.25
CA HIS A 129 3.60 4.66 -11.46
C HIS A 129 4.88 3.88 -11.20
N ALA A 130 5.82 3.93 -12.14
CA ALA A 130 7.18 3.48 -11.91
C ALA A 130 7.94 4.49 -11.03
N HIS A 131 8.75 4.01 -10.08
CA HIS A 131 9.71 4.83 -9.35
C HIS A 131 10.94 3.99 -9.01
N SER A 132 12.12 4.37 -9.49
CA SER A 132 13.37 3.59 -9.39
C SER A 132 13.69 3.12 -7.96
N ALA A 133 13.50 3.99 -6.97
CA ALA A 133 13.78 3.67 -5.57
C ALA A 133 12.71 2.79 -4.87
N ALA A 134 11.52 2.58 -5.47
CA ALA A 134 10.39 1.87 -4.85
C ALA A 134 9.93 0.64 -5.64
N MET A 135 10.72 0.17 -6.61
CA MET A 135 10.42 -1.05 -7.36
C MET A 135 10.59 -2.28 -6.46
N ASN A 136 9.48 -2.85 -6.00
CA ASN A 136 9.45 -4.15 -5.34
C ASN A 136 8.68 -5.11 -6.25
N SER A 137 9.39 -6.11 -6.80
CA SER A 137 8.97 -7.05 -7.86
C SER A 137 8.93 -6.45 -9.28
N GLY A 138 9.62 -7.11 -10.21
CA GLY A 138 9.92 -6.64 -11.57
C GLY A 138 8.74 -6.59 -12.55
N GLU A 139 7.52 -6.36 -12.09
CA GLU A 139 6.33 -6.29 -12.94
C GLU A 139 5.68 -4.91 -12.77
N LEU A 140 6.04 -4.00 -13.68
CA LEU A 140 5.32 -2.75 -13.86
C LEU A 140 3.93 -3.12 -14.38
N TYR A 141 2.91 -3.07 -13.53
CA TYR A 141 1.50 -3.08 -13.97
C TYR A 141 1.18 -1.72 -14.60
N GLY A 142 1.89 -1.38 -15.67
CA GLY A 142 1.79 -0.12 -16.37
C GLY A 142 0.37 0.05 -16.91
N VAL A 143 -0.43 0.84 -16.21
CA VAL A 143 -1.69 1.32 -16.75
C VAL A 143 -1.36 2.30 -17.87
N ASP A 144 -1.89 2.07 -19.07
CA ASP A 144 -1.73 2.98 -20.21
C ASP A 144 -1.98 4.44 -19.77
N GLY A 145 -0.93 5.26 -19.84
CA GLY A 145 -0.96 6.70 -19.60
C GLY A 145 -0.49 7.21 -18.22
N ALA A 146 -0.04 6.35 -17.30
CA ALA A 146 0.58 6.81 -16.05
C ALA A 146 2.08 7.12 -16.24
N PRO A 147 2.58 8.33 -15.91
CA PRO A 147 3.98 8.67 -16.06
C PRO A 147 4.88 7.96 -15.04
N SER A 148 6.13 7.69 -15.42
CA SER A 148 7.20 7.36 -14.47
C SER A 148 7.43 8.55 -13.53
N LEU A 149 7.51 8.25 -12.23
CA LEU A 149 7.77 9.21 -11.15
C LEU A 149 9.21 9.15 -10.62
N SER A 150 10.07 8.32 -11.23
CA SER A 150 11.54 8.33 -11.06
C SER A 150 12.11 9.75 -11.25
N PRO A 151 13.31 10.08 -10.72
CA PRO A 151 13.69 11.46 -10.39
C PRO A 151 13.56 12.41 -11.59
N ASN A 152 12.42 13.09 -11.61
CA ASN A 152 12.08 14.22 -12.44
C ASN A 152 11.97 15.42 -11.49
N LYS A 153 12.29 16.62 -11.98
CA LYS A 153 12.17 17.85 -11.18
C LYS A 153 10.68 18.18 -11.00
N TRP A 154 10.00 17.47 -10.10
CA TRP A 154 8.61 17.72 -9.76
C TRP A 154 8.50 18.97 -8.88
N ASP A 155 7.53 19.81 -9.18
CA ASP A 155 7.20 20.95 -8.32
C ASP A 155 6.49 20.45 -7.05
N ALA A 156 7.08 20.76 -5.89
CA ALA A 156 6.61 20.24 -4.61
C ALA A 156 5.22 20.79 -4.22
N GLU A 157 4.88 22.02 -4.59
CA GLU A 157 3.57 22.61 -4.31
C GLU A 157 2.49 21.98 -5.20
N TYR A 158 2.80 21.82 -6.49
CA TYR A 158 1.94 21.13 -7.43
C TYR A 158 1.65 19.69 -6.97
N LEU A 159 2.68 18.95 -6.52
CA LEU A 159 2.48 17.60 -6.00
C LEU A 159 1.54 17.58 -4.79
N ARG A 160 1.64 18.55 -3.87
CA ARG A 160 0.72 18.64 -2.72
C ARG A 160 -0.73 18.82 -3.17
N VAL A 161 -0.98 19.75 -4.09
CA VAL A 161 -2.33 20.03 -4.60
C VAL A 161 -2.88 18.83 -5.38
N TRP A 162 -2.05 18.21 -6.23
CA TRP A 162 -2.42 17.02 -6.99
C TRP A 162 -2.77 15.84 -6.08
N LEU A 163 -1.92 15.51 -5.10
CA LEU A 163 -2.12 14.39 -4.18
C LEU A 163 -3.34 14.57 -3.28
N LYS A 164 -3.72 15.81 -2.95
CA LYS A 164 -4.90 16.11 -2.12
C LYS A 164 -6.22 15.83 -2.86
N ALA A 165 -6.30 16.23 -4.13
CA ALA A 165 -7.52 16.11 -4.93
C ALA A 165 -7.23 16.06 -6.45
N PRO A 166 -6.80 14.90 -7.00
CA PRO A 166 -6.37 14.81 -8.40
C PRO A 166 -7.43 15.27 -9.40
N LYS A 167 -8.70 14.93 -9.16
CA LYS A 167 -9.83 15.30 -10.03
C LYS A 167 -10.18 16.79 -10.00
N THR A 168 -9.79 17.52 -8.95
CA THR A 168 -9.95 18.98 -8.90
C THR A 168 -8.89 19.66 -9.78
N VAL A 169 -7.68 19.09 -9.85
CA VAL A 169 -6.61 19.60 -10.73
C VAL A 169 -6.83 19.20 -12.18
N LYS A 170 -7.21 17.94 -12.42
CA LYS A 170 -7.51 17.40 -13.76
C LYS A 170 -8.78 16.54 -13.71
N PRO A 171 -9.96 17.08 -14.09
CA PRO A 171 -11.24 16.37 -13.99
C PRO A 171 -11.28 14.98 -14.61
N LEU A 172 -10.58 14.78 -15.73
CA LEU A 172 -10.53 13.51 -16.47
C LEU A 172 -9.37 12.60 -16.05
N THR A 173 -8.68 12.87 -14.94
CA THR A 173 -7.62 11.99 -14.45
C THR A 173 -8.16 10.63 -14.00
N LYS A 174 -7.43 9.57 -14.33
CA LYS A 174 -7.69 8.21 -13.83
C LYS A 174 -7.16 8.01 -12.40
N MET A 175 -6.29 8.90 -11.90
CA MET A 175 -5.75 8.78 -10.54
C MET A 175 -6.88 8.98 -9.51
N PRO A 176 -7.14 8.00 -8.64
CA PRO A 176 -8.17 8.14 -7.60
C PRO A 176 -7.72 9.12 -6.51
N ASN A 177 -8.68 9.68 -5.78
CA ASN A 177 -8.37 10.32 -4.50
C ASN A 177 -8.10 9.23 -3.46
N LEU A 178 -6.87 9.19 -2.95
CA LEU A 178 -6.39 8.18 -2.00
C LEU A 178 -6.67 8.56 -0.53
N GLY A 179 -7.28 9.72 -0.27
CA GLY A 179 -7.61 10.18 1.09
C GLY A 179 -6.37 10.44 1.96
N LEU A 180 -5.28 10.90 1.34
CA LEU A 180 -4.00 11.12 2.04
C LEU A 180 -4.12 12.23 3.09
N ARG A 181 -3.55 11.99 4.28
CA ARG A 181 -3.37 13.02 5.32
C ARG A 181 -2.23 13.95 4.95
N ASP A 182 -2.23 15.18 5.49
CA ASP A 182 -1.20 16.17 5.14
C ASP A 182 0.23 15.67 5.41
N LYS A 183 0.46 15.00 6.55
CA LYS A 183 1.74 14.35 6.84
C LYS A 183 2.13 13.24 5.86
N GLU A 184 1.16 12.51 5.31
CA GLU A 184 1.41 11.48 4.29
C GLU A 184 1.74 12.13 2.94
N ILE A 185 1.06 13.23 2.61
CA ILE A 185 1.36 14.04 1.42
C ILE A 185 2.79 14.60 1.52
N ASP A 186 3.17 15.21 2.65
CA ASP A 186 4.51 15.76 2.81
C ASP A 186 5.60 14.69 2.73
N ALA A 187 5.38 13.51 3.31
CA ALA A 187 6.30 12.38 3.19
C ALA A 187 6.43 11.88 1.74
N LEU A 188 5.32 11.75 1.02
CA LEU A 188 5.31 11.38 -0.40
C LEU A 188 6.01 12.44 -1.27
N VAL A 189 5.74 13.73 -1.05
CA VAL A 189 6.40 14.83 -1.77
C VAL A 189 7.89 14.81 -1.51
N THR A 190 8.32 14.63 -0.26
CA THR A 190 9.74 14.51 0.11
C THR A 190 10.39 13.35 -0.64
N PHE A 191 9.74 12.19 -0.70
CA PHE A 191 10.24 11.04 -1.45
C PHE A 191 10.32 11.28 -2.95
N LEU A 192 9.27 11.84 -3.56
CA LEU A 192 9.20 12.09 -5.01
C LEU A 192 10.14 13.20 -5.50
N THR A 193 10.52 14.12 -4.62
CA THR A 193 11.43 15.24 -4.94
C THR A 193 12.86 15.00 -4.46
N ALA A 194 13.11 13.89 -3.76
CA ALA A 194 14.45 13.51 -3.34
C ALA A 194 15.35 13.33 -4.56
N LYS A 195 16.54 13.92 -4.50
CA LYS A 195 17.57 13.66 -5.50
C LYS A 195 18.02 12.18 -5.37
N PRO A 196 18.31 11.51 -6.49
CA PRO A 196 18.89 10.17 -6.45
C PRO A 196 20.24 10.15 -5.73
#